data_AF-E9G1P6-F1
#
_entry.id   AF-E9G1P6-F1
#
_cell.length_a   1.000
_cell.length_b   1.000
_cell.length_c   1.000
_cell.angle_alpha   90.00
_cell.angle_beta   90.00
_cell.angle_gamma   90.00
#
_symmetry.space_group_name_H-M   'P 1'
#
loop_
_entity.id
_entity.type
_entity.pdbx_description
1 polymer ?
#
loop_
_entity_poly.entity_id
_entity_poly.type
_entity_poly.pdbx_seq_one_letter_code
_entity_poly.pdbx_strand_id
1 'polypeptide(L)'
;MRKLKKSVNFDRWEKAAAKYAHSYSDQDGWEIERFGYKKLNLAVKLRLLKNLLEAQFDGNIKFKNEINKVTSDELRLQPLGKDIQGHRYWHQLDDDCNLRVYREDLDEETWELVSR
;
A
#
# COMPACT_ATOMS: atom_id res chain seq x y z
N MET A 1 -7.60 25.65 -0.45
CA MET A 1 -7.71 24.36 0.29
C MET A 1 -9.02 24.35 1.09
N ARG A 2 -10.01 23.53 0.72
CA ARG A 2 -11.22 23.33 1.56
C ARG A 2 -10.78 22.66 2.86
N LYS A 3 -10.98 23.33 4.01
CA LYS A 3 -10.69 22.78 5.34
C LYS A 3 -11.42 21.43 5.49
N LEU A 4 -10.68 20.33 5.69
CA LEU A 4 -11.23 19.06 6.16
C LEU A 4 -11.73 19.23 7.62
N LYS A 5 -12.85 19.91 7.81
CA LYS A 5 -13.60 19.87 9.08
C LYS A 5 -14.69 18.81 9.01
N LYS A 6 -14.31 17.58 8.65
CA LYS A 6 -15.13 16.39 8.91
C LYS A 6 -14.49 15.68 10.08
N SER A 7 -14.98 15.92 11.29
CA SER A 7 -14.63 15.01 12.39
C SER A 7 -15.34 13.69 12.11
N VAL A 8 -14.56 12.63 12.06
CA VAL A 8 -15.10 11.29 11.95
C VAL A 8 -15.31 10.81 13.39
N ASN A 9 -16.57 10.49 13.75
CA ASN A 9 -16.83 9.85 15.03
C ASN A 9 -16.15 8.47 15.03
N PHE A 10 -15.30 8.22 16.03
CA PHE A 10 -14.45 7.03 16.07
C PHE A 10 -15.28 5.74 16.13
N ASP A 11 -16.32 5.69 16.95
CA ASP A 11 -17.18 4.49 17.08
C ASP A 11 -17.92 4.18 15.78
N ARG A 12 -18.38 5.23 15.07
CA ARG A 12 -19.03 5.06 13.77
C ARG A 12 -18.05 4.56 12.71
N TRP A 13 -16.82 5.06 12.73
CA TRP A 13 -15.77 4.61 11.81
C TRP A 13 -15.36 3.18 12.09
N GLU A 14 -15.19 2.80 13.35
CA GLU A 14 -14.78 1.45 13.74
C GLU A 14 -15.82 0.41 13.31
N LYS A 15 -17.12 0.70 13.50
CA LYS A 15 -18.21 -0.15 12.98
C LYS A 15 -18.19 -0.27 11.46
N ALA A 16 -17.92 0.84 10.75
CA ALA A 16 -17.84 0.82 9.29
C ALA A 16 -16.61 0.03 8.81
N ALA A 17 -15.48 0.16 9.51
CA ALA A 17 -14.25 -0.57 9.24
C ALA A 17 -14.42 -2.07 9.44
N ALA A 18 -15.07 -2.50 10.54
CA ALA A 18 -15.43 -3.89 10.78
C ALA A 18 -16.33 -4.45 9.67
N LYS A 19 -17.42 -3.73 9.35
CA LYS A 19 -18.33 -4.12 8.26
C LYS A 19 -17.61 -4.25 6.92
N TYR A 20 -16.70 -3.33 6.61
CA TYR A 20 -15.90 -3.40 5.40
C TYR A 20 -14.90 -4.56 5.44
N ALA A 21 -14.29 -4.83 6.59
CA ALA A 21 -13.38 -5.97 6.73
C ALA A 21 -14.04 -7.31 6.41
N HIS A 22 -15.30 -7.50 6.81
CA HIS A 22 -16.10 -8.66 6.42
C HIS A 22 -16.26 -8.84 4.90
N SER A 23 -16.10 -7.80 4.08
CA SER A 23 -16.20 -7.98 2.62
C SER A 23 -14.99 -8.67 2.01
N TYR A 24 -13.86 -8.75 2.71
CA TYR A 24 -12.65 -9.43 2.23
C TYR A 24 -12.13 -10.52 3.18
N SER A 25 -12.46 -10.47 4.48
CA SER A 25 -12.06 -11.46 5.49
C SER A 25 -12.99 -11.39 6.70
N ASP A 26 -13.75 -12.46 6.92
CA ASP A 26 -14.61 -12.58 8.10
C ASP A 26 -13.81 -12.59 9.41
N GLN A 27 -12.60 -13.18 9.38
CA GLN A 27 -11.69 -13.19 10.52
C GLN A 27 -11.25 -11.77 10.87
N ASP A 28 -10.82 -10.99 9.88
CA ASP A 28 -10.36 -9.62 10.14
C ASP A 28 -11.52 -8.77 10.68
N GLY A 29 -12.71 -8.88 10.08
CA GLY A 29 -13.92 -8.20 10.55
C GLY A 29 -14.26 -8.52 11.99
N TRP A 30 -14.30 -9.81 12.34
CA TRP A 30 -14.56 -10.27 13.71
C TRP A 30 -13.52 -9.75 14.70
N GLU A 31 -12.23 -9.73 14.34
CA GLU A 31 -11.18 -9.20 15.20
C GLU A 31 -11.38 -7.70 15.48
N ILE A 32 -11.83 -6.91 14.50
CA ILE A 32 -12.13 -5.49 14.72
C ILE A 32 -13.28 -5.34 15.71
N GLU A 33 -14.36 -6.12 15.56
CA GLU A 33 -15.52 -6.07 16.46
C GLU A 33 -15.16 -6.51 17.88
N ARG A 34 -14.31 -7.54 18.00
CA ARG A 34 -13.95 -8.13 19.29
C ARG A 34 -12.97 -7.29 20.08
N PHE A 35 -11.95 -6.75 19.41
CA PHE A 35 -10.82 -6.10 20.09
C PHE A 35 -10.81 -4.58 19.93
N GLY A 36 -11.53 -4.04 18.94
CA GLY A 36 -11.44 -2.65 18.52
C GLY A 36 -10.16 -2.35 17.75
N TYR A 37 -10.21 -1.38 16.84
CA TYR A 37 -9.13 -1.10 15.90
C TYR A 37 -7.80 -0.76 16.57
N LYS A 38 -7.84 -0.02 17.69
CA LYS A 38 -6.62 0.39 18.42
C LYS A 38 -5.77 -0.80 18.86
N LYS A 39 -6.41 -1.89 19.31
CA LYS A 39 -5.75 -3.07 19.87
C LYS A 39 -5.45 -4.17 18.84
N LEU A 40 -5.84 -3.98 17.58
CA LEU A 40 -5.54 -4.93 16.51
C LEU A 40 -4.04 -5.10 16.30
N ASN A 41 -3.65 -6.32 15.93
CA ASN A 41 -2.32 -6.61 15.42
C ASN A 41 -2.03 -5.75 14.17
N LEU A 42 -0.77 -5.34 14.03
CA LEU A 42 -0.28 -4.55 12.90
C LEU A 42 -0.62 -5.23 11.56
N ALA A 43 -0.51 -6.55 11.47
CA ALA A 43 -0.83 -7.28 10.24
C ALA A 43 -2.28 -7.04 9.76
N VAL A 44 -3.26 -7.06 10.68
CA VAL A 44 -4.67 -6.80 10.38
C VAL A 44 -4.87 -5.34 9.98
N LYS A 45 -4.23 -4.40 10.68
CA LYS A 45 -4.27 -2.97 10.35
C LYS A 45 -3.74 -2.71 8.94
N LEU A 46 -2.63 -3.35 8.57
CA LEU A 46 -2.04 -3.23 7.23
C LEU A 46 -2.94 -3.83 6.15
N ARG A 47 -3.56 -4.99 6.39
CA ARG A 47 -4.53 -5.58 5.44
C ARG A 47 -5.76 -4.70 5.27
N LEU A 48 -6.33 -4.18 6.35
CA LEU A 48 -7.47 -3.26 6.26
C LEU A 48 -7.10 -2.00 5.47
N LEU A 49 -5.95 -1.39 5.77
CA LEU A 49 -5.47 -0.20 5.07
C LEU A 49 -5.29 -0.48 3.58
N LYS A 50 -4.62 -1.58 3.23
CA LYS A 50 -4.43 -2.00 1.83
C LYS A 50 -5.77 -2.11 1.10
N ASN A 51 -6.72 -2.87 1.63
CA ASN A 51 -8.03 -3.07 1.00
C ASN A 51 -8.81 -1.75 0.84
N LEU A 52 -8.78 -0.87 1.86
CA LEU A 52 -9.44 0.44 1.77
C LEU A 52 -8.82 1.34 0.69
N LEU A 53 -7.51 1.27 0.48
CA LEU A 53 -6.80 1.98 -0.58
C LEU A 53 -7.16 1.41 -1.95
N GLU A 54 -7.18 0.08 -2.09
CA GLU A 54 -7.58 -0.61 -3.32
C GLU A 54 -9.03 -0.26 -3.69
N ALA A 55 -9.95 -0.23 -2.71
CA ALA A 55 -11.34 0.15 -2.94
C ALA A 55 -11.53 1.59 -3.44
N GLN A 56 -10.54 2.49 -3.31
CA GLN A 56 -10.64 3.82 -3.93
C GLN A 56 -10.66 3.73 -5.47
N PHE A 57 -10.01 2.72 -6.06
CA PHE A 57 -9.98 2.52 -7.51
C PHE A 57 -11.32 2.07 -8.11
N ASP A 58 -12.22 1.57 -7.26
CA ASP A 58 -13.55 1.11 -7.67
C ASP A 58 -14.67 2.03 -7.18
N GLY A 59 -14.65 2.39 -5.89
CA GLY A 59 -15.72 3.14 -5.24
C GLY A 59 -15.59 4.66 -5.33
N ASN A 60 -14.41 5.20 -5.67
CA ASN A 60 -14.17 6.64 -5.74
C ASN A 60 -13.91 7.07 -7.19
N ILE A 61 -14.98 7.27 -7.95
CA ILE A 61 -14.95 7.61 -9.38
C ILE A 61 -14.05 8.84 -9.65
N LYS A 62 -14.10 9.85 -8.77
CA LYS A 62 -13.26 11.05 -8.93
C LYS A 62 -11.78 10.70 -8.82
N PHE A 63 -11.40 9.93 -7.81
CA PHE A 63 -10.02 9.45 -7.66
C PHE A 63 -9.58 8.61 -8.87
N LYS A 64 -10.40 7.61 -9.24
CA LYS A 64 -10.15 6.74 -10.39
C LYS A 64 -9.90 7.53 -11.68
N ASN A 65 -10.76 8.51 -11.96
CA ASN A 65 -10.65 9.33 -13.16
C ASN A 65 -9.40 10.21 -13.17
N GLU A 66 -8.91 10.68 -12.02
CA GLU A 66 -7.65 11.42 -11.96
C GLU A 66 -6.45 10.50 -12.14
N ILE A 67 -6.44 9.33 -11.49
CA ILE A 67 -5.34 8.36 -11.62
C ILE A 67 -5.22 7.82 -13.04
N ASN A 68 -6.35 7.56 -13.72
CA ASN A 68 -6.35 7.08 -15.11
C ASN A 68 -5.76 8.07 -16.12
N LYS A 69 -5.50 9.33 -15.74
CA LYS A 69 -4.80 10.31 -16.58
C LYS A 69 -3.28 10.17 -16.51
N VAL A 70 -2.79 9.43 -15.53
CA VAL A 70 -1.36 9.26 -15.25
C VAL A 70 -0.97 7.85 -15.70
N THR A 71 0.17 7.74 -16.37
CA THR A 71 0.66 6.45 -16.83
C THR A 71 1.16 5.60 -15.67
N SER A 72 1.23 4.30 -15.91
CA SER A 72 1.68 3.36 -14.88
C SER A 72 3.16 3.55 -14.52
N ASP A 73 3.95 4.16 -15.42
CA ASP A 73 5.36 4.47 -15.19
C ASP A 73 5.53 5.71 -14.32
N GLU A 74 4.68 6.73 -14.49
CA GLU A 74 4.69 7.93 -13.66
C GLU A 74 4.22 7.68 -12.21
N LEU A 75 3.41 6.63 -12.00
CA LEU A 75 2.91 6.26 -10.68
C LEU A 75 3.88 5.38 -9.86
N ARG A 76 4.79 4.68 -10.54
CA ARG A 76 5.71 3.74 -9.89
C ARG A 76 7.08 4.38 -9.72
N LEU A 77 7.76 4.01 -8.64
CA LEU A 77 9.20 4.21 -8.58
C LEU A 77 9.83 3.52 -9.79
N GLN A 78 10.76 4.20 -10.43
CA GLN A 78 11.49 3.64 -11.55
C GLN A 78 12.80 3.03 -11.04
N PRO A 79 13.25 1.91 -11.62
CA PRO A 79 14.57 1.40 -11.33
C PRO A 79 15.64 2.41 -11.76
N LEU A 80 16.82 2.33 -11.15
CA LEU A 80 18.01 3.07 -11.58
C LEU A 80 18.34 2.83 -13.06
N GLY A 81 18.07 1.61 -13.52
CA GLY A 81 18.31 1.22 -14.91
C GLY A 81 18.03 -0.26 -15.12
N LYS A 82 18.30 -0.71 -16.33
CA LYS A 82 18.25 -2.11 -16.74
C LYS A 82 19.59 -2.53 -17.34
N ASP A 83 19.98 -3.78 -17.12
CA ASP A 83 21.13 -4.35 -17.83
C ASP A 83 20.72 -4.91 -19.21
N ILE A 84 21.69 -5.47 -19.94
CA ILE A 84 21.49 -6.08 -21.26
C ILE A 84 20.57 -7.31 -21.25
N GLN A 85 20.37 -7.93 -20.08
CA GLN A 85 19.47 -9.06 -19.87
C GLN A 85 18.07 -8.59 -19.46
N GLY A 86 17.89 -7.30 -19.17
CA GLY A 86 16.62 -6.69 -18.81
C GLY A 86 16.35 -6.65 -17.30
N HIS A 87 17.28 -7.14 -16.46
CA HIS A 87 17.14 -7.08 -15.01
C HIS A 87 17.13 -5.63 -14.54
N ARG A 88 16.31 -5.33 -13.54
CA ARG A 88 16.13 -3.98 -13.01
C ARG A 88 16.99 -3.77 -11.79
N TYR A 89 17.62 -2.60 -11.69
CA TYR A 89 18.47 -2.27 -10.54
C TYR A 89 17.82 -1.20 -9.69
N TRP A 90 17.86 -1.39 -8.39
CA TRP A 90 17.26 -0.52 -7.38
C TRP A 90 18.31 -0.18 -6.33
N HIS A 91 18.17 0.96 -5.66
CA HIS A 91 19.07 1.30 -4.56
C HIS A 91 18.33 1.73 -3.31
N GLN A 92 19.01 1.54 -2.19
CA GLN A 92 18.67 2.12 -0.90
C GLN A 92 19.89 2.88 -0.40
N LEU A 93 19.69 4.14 -0.05
CA LEU A 93 20.66 4.97 0.65
C LEU A 93 20.11 5.21 2.07
N ASP A 94 20.91 4.93 3.09
CA ASP A 94 20.56 5.26 4.48
C ASP A 94 21.20 6.59 4.95
N ASP A 95 20.87 7.02 6.17
CA ASP A 95 21.32 8.29 6.74
C ASP A 95 22.84 8.33 6.99
N ASP A 96 23.49 7.17 7.06
CA ASP A 96 24.94 7.01 7.21
C ASP A 96 25.66 6.92 5.86
N CYS A 97 24.95 7.20 4.76
CA CYS A 97 25.43 7.11 3.38
C CYS A 97 25.84 5.69 2.93
N ASN A 98 25.31 4.63 3.56
CA ASN A 98 25.52 3.27 3.05
C ASN A 98 24.61 3.05 1.84
N LEU A 99 25.20 2.59 0.73
CA LEU A 99 24.50 2.34 -0.52
C LEU A 99 24.31 0.84 -0.74
N ARG A 100 23.08 0.37 -0.75
CA ARG A 100 22.74 -1.00 -1.17
C ARG A 100 22.16 -0.99 -2.56
N VAL A 101 22.62 -1.90 -3.42
CA VAL A 101 22.09 -2.08 -4.77
C VAL A 101 21.47 -3.45 -4.89
N TYR A 102 20.21 -3.48 -5.34
CA TYR A 102 19.43 -4.70 -5.54
C TYR A 102 19.16 -4.90 -7.01
N ARG A 103 19.23 -6.15 -7.46
CA ARG A 103 18.81 -6.59 -8.78
C ARG A 103 17.47 -7.33 -8.65
N GLU A 104 16.49 -6.91 -9.43
CA GLU A 104 15.18 -7.55 -9.58
C GLU A 104 15.17 -8.33 -10.90
N ASP A 105 14.87 -9.63 -10.79
CA ASP A 105 14.51 -10.50 -11.90
C ASP A 105 12.99 -10.61 -11.95
N LEU A 106 12.39 -10.10 -13.03
CA LEU A 106 10.93 -10.11 -13.19
C LEU A 106 10.38 -11.48 -13.60
N ASP A 107 11.19 -12.30 -14.27
CA ASP A 107 10.76 -13.59 -14.78
C ASP A 107 10.79 -14.63 -13.65
N GLU A 108 11.80 -14.55 -12.78
CA GLU A 108 11.90 -15.40 -11.58
C GLU A 108 11.20 -14.82 -10.34
N GLU A 109 10.72 -13.57 -10.41
CA GLU A 109 10.14 -12.82 -9.27
C GLU A 109 11.09 -12.72 -8.05
N THR A 110 12.41 -12.62 -8.31
CA THR A 110 13.43 -12.60 -7.25
C THR A 110 14.09 -11.22 -7.09
N TRP A 111 14.66 -11.02 -5.89
CA TRP A 111 15.44 -9.84 -5.54
C TRP A 111 16.76 -10.26 -4.92
N GLU A 112 17.87 -9.77 -5.47
CA GLU A 112 19.22 -10.10 -5.01
C GLU A 112 19.99 -8.83 -4.63
N LEU A 113 20.66 -8.84 -3.47
CA LEU A 113 21.60 -7.79 -3.09
C LEU A 113 22.92 -8.01 -3.84
N VAL A 114 23.24 -7.13 -4.78
CA VAL A 114 24.42 -7.27 -5.66
C VAL A 114 25.60 -6.38 -5.25
N SER A 115 25.37 -5.34 -4.44
CA SER A 115 26.42 -4.47 -3.91
C SER A 115 25.99 -3.80 -2.60
N ARG A 116 26.96 -3.46 -1.75
CA ARG A 116 26.79 -2.71 -0.49
C ARG A 116 28.00 -1.83 -0.20
#